data_AF-A0AAW5KLQ9-F1
#
_entry.id   AF-A0AAW5KLQ9-F1
#
_cell.length_a   1.000
_cell.length_b   1.000
_cell.length_c   1.000
_cell.angle_alpha   90.00
_cell.angle_beta   90.00
_cell.angle_gamma   90.00
#
_symmetry.space_group_name_H-M   'P 1'
#
loop_
_entity.id
_entity.type
_entity.pdbx_description
1 polymer ?
#
loop_
_entity_poly.entity_id
_entity_poly.type
_entity_poly.pdbx_seq_one_letter_code
_entity_poly.pdbx_strand_id
1 'polypeptide(L)'
;SAAASSEAESTVDEEQVKHDTFIAEFFDSNICFVDTSTLVTEAMKGCSFDNETDNSNGVQKITLKGTNGGGTIDVMCVDLSQAQLDHDMEYILENFGDYYFGQTSAQMSGITEDDFVSNYRMTSSVVSKGKYQRYVSVQKSDGMATQFGYAETYAVLNENKLTVVSGAFLSSDMMERQSFSGLMSRFAESVKY
;
A
#
# COMPACT_ATOMS: atom_id res chain seq x y z
N SER A 1 40.82 0.57 -35.42
CA SER A 1 39.49 0.12 -35.82
C SER A 1 38.62 -0.09 -34.61
N ALA A 2 37.37 0.35 -34.73
CA ALA A 2 36.20 0.09 -33.89
C ALA A 2 36.22 0.57 -32.43
N ALA A 3 35.58 1.73 -32.23
CA ALA A 3 34.88 2.06 -31.01
C ALA A 3 33.74 1.07 -30.78
N ALA A 4 33.55 0.65 -29.53
CA ALA A 4 32.31 0.05 -29.05
C ALA A 4 31.88 0.87 -27.83
N SER A 5 31.31 2.04 -28.12
CA SER A 5 30.47 2.76 -27.18
C SER A 5 29.14 2.02 -27.17
N SER A 6 28.90 1.22 -26.15
CA SER A 6 27.60 0.66 -25.88
C SER A 6 26.75 1.76 -25.27
N GLU A 7 26.10 2.54 -26.12
CA GLU A 7 24.90 3.28 -25.75
C GLU A 7 23.88 2.24 -25.29
N ALA A 8 23.76 2.06 -23.98
CA ALA A 8 22.60 1.41 -23.39
C ALA A 8 21.45 2.40 -23.56
N GLU A 9 20.74 2.30 -24.68
CA GLU A 9 19.45 2.96 -24.84
C GLU A 9 18.54 2.50 -23.69
N SER A 10 18.22 3.43 -22.80
CA SER A 10 17.16 3.26 -21.82
C SER A 10 15.84 3.13 -22.58
N THR A 11 15.38 1.92 -22.82
CA THR A 11 13.98 1.70 -23.15
C THR A 11 13.17 1.98 -21.89
N VAL A 12 12.85 3.26 -21.66
CA VAL A 12 11.84 3.63 -20.66
C VAL A 12 10.54 3.00 -21.15
N ASP A 13 9.97 2.11 -20.35
CA ASP A 13 8.72 1.42 -20.68
C ASP A 13 7.60 2.46 -20.80
N GLU A 14 6.88 2.47 -21.93
CA GLU A 14 5.77 3.41 -22.16
C GLU A 14 4.71 3.32 -21.06
N GLU A 15 4.51 2.15 -20.45
CA GLU A 15 3.58 1.96 -19.34
C GLU A 15 4.06 2.63 -18.05
N GLN A 16 5.38 2.60 -17.80
CA GLN A 16 5.96 3.29 -16.65
C GLN A 16 5.80 4.81 -16.78
N VAL A 17 6.03 5.36 -17.98
CA VAL A 17 5.82 6.80 -18.23
C VAL A 17 4.37 7.19 -17.99
N LYS A 18 3.40 6.39 -18.46
CA LYS A 18 1.97 6.64 -18.23
C LYS A 18 1.61 6.62 -16.75
N HIS A 19 2.05 5.59 -16.03
CA HIS A 19 1.83 5.46 -14.59
C HIS A 19 2.40 6.69 -13.84
N ASP A 20 3.66 7.03 -14.08
CA ASP A 20 4.32 8.15 -13.39
C ASP A 20 3.65 9.49 -13.73
N THR A 21 3.21 9.66 -14.98
CA THR A 21 2.43 10.82 -15.43
C THR A 21 1.10 10.90 -14.68
N PHE A 22 0.35 9.81 -14.60
CA PHE A 22 -0.90 9.75 -13.86
C PHE A 22 -0.71 10.12 -12.38
N ILE A 23 0.31 9.57 -11.72
CA ILE A 23 0.56 9.87 -10.30
C ILE A 23 0.86 11.36 -10.11
N ALA A 24 1.64 11.98 -11.00
CA ALA A 24 1.86 13.42 -10.97
C ALA A 24 0.56 14.22 -11.16
N GLU A 25 -0.25 13.89 -12.18
CA GLU A 25 -1.56 14.52 -12.42
C GLU A 25 -2.52 14.36 -11.24
N PHE A 26 -2.50 13.20 -10.57
CA PHE A 26 -3.34 12.93 -9.41
C PHE A 26 -3.02 13.88 -8.26
N PHE A 27 -1.74 14.06 -7.93
CA PHE A 27 -1.32 14.93 -6.82
C PHE A 27 -1.38 16.43 -7.17
N ASP A 28 -1.30 16.80 -8.46
CA ASP A 28 -1.52 18.17 -8.92
C ASP A 28 -3.00 18.56 -9.02
N SER A 29 -3.90 17.56 -8.98
CA SER A 29 -5.36 17.80 -9.01
C SER A 29 -5.87 18.45 -7.72
N ASN A 30 -7.03 19.10 -7.82
CA ASN A 30 -7.70 19.73 -6.66
C ASN A 30 -8.37 18.66 -5.77
N ILE A 31 -7.56 17.91 -5.03
CA ILE A 31 -7.97 16.86 -4.09
C ILE A 31 -8.00 17.38 -2.65
N CYS A 32 -8.89 16.82 -1.83
CA CYS A 32 -8.98 17.13 -0.41
C CYS A 32 -8.84 15.86 0.42
N PHE A 33 -8.07 15.91 1.52
CA PHE A 33 -7.98 14.80 2.46
C PHE A 33 -9.15 14.83 3.44
N VAL A 34 -9.79 13.68 3.62
CA VAL A 34 -10.90 13.45 4.55
C VAL A 34 -10.36 12.83 5.83
N ASP A 35 -10.94 13.22 6.97
CA ASP A 35 -10.55 12.67 8.27
C ASP A 35 -10.78 11.14 8.34
N THR A 36 -9.72 10.41 8.68
CA THR A 36 -9.73 8.95 8.86
C THR A 36 -9.66 8.54 10.34
N SER A 37 -9.72 9.48 11.29
CA SER A 37 -9.48 9.24 12.73
C SER A 37 -10.38 8.14 13.31
N THR A 38 -11.67 8.17 12.94
CA THR A 38 -12.66 7.20 13.39
C THR A 38 -12.37 5.80 12.84
N LEU A 39 -11.99 5.71 11.57
CA LEU A 39 -11.63 4.43 10.93
C LEU A 39 -10.41 3.80 11.62
N VAL A 40 -9.35 4.59 11.82
CA VAL A 40 -8.14 4.14 12.54
C VAL A 40 -8.48 3.71 13.95
N THR A 41 -9.25 4.50 14.69
CA THR A 41 -9.63 4.19 16.07
C THR A 41 -10.38 2.87 16.16
N GLU A 42 -11.34 2.60 15.27
CA GLU A 42 -12.10 1.36 15.26
C GLU A 42 -11.25 0.15 14.86
N ALA A 43 -10.49 0.24 13.76
CA ALA A 43 -9.66 -0.86 13.28
C ALA A 43 -8.55 -1.25 14.28
N MET A 44 -8.02 -0.27 15.01
CA MET A 44 -6.97 -0.47 16.03
C MET A 44 -7.50 -1.03 17.36
N LYS A 45 -8.82 -1.15 17.56
CA LYS A 45 -9.37 -1.74 18.79
C LYS A 45 -8.89 -3.17 18.96
N GLY A 46 -8.25 -3.45 20.10
CA GLY A 46 -7.67 -4.77 20.37
C GLY A 46 -6.47 -5.09 19.49
N CYS A 47 -5.77 -4.09 18.96
CA CYS A 47 -4.43 -4.28 18.41
C CYS A 47 -3.48 -4.80 19.50
N SER A 48 -2.71 -5.84 19.20
CA SER A 48 -1.75 -6.46 20.12
C SER A 48 -0.36 -5.81 20.09
N PHE A 49 -0.14 -4.86 19.17
CA PHE A 49 1.14 -4.17 19.01
C PHE A 49 1.16 -2.88 19.83
N ASP A 50 2.32 -2.56 20.39
CA ASP A 50 2.60 -1.19 20.81
C ASP A 50 2.53 -0.31 19.56
N ASN A 51 1.88 0.85 19.66
CA ASN A 51 1.65 1.70 18.51
C ASN A 51 1.72 3.18 18.83
N GLU A 52 2.13 3.94 17.83
CA GLU A 52 2.14 5.40 17.81
C GLU A 52 1.49 5.87 16.52
N THR A 53 0.60 6.85 16.61
CA THR A 53 -0.08 7.44 15.46
C THR A 53 0.37 8.87 15.28
N ASP A 54 0.84 9.18 14.07
CA ASP A 54 1.09 10.52 13.58
C ASP A 54 0.04 10.88 12.52
N ASN A 55 -0.31 12.16 12.44
CA ASN A 55 -1.20 12.68 11.40
C ASN A 55 -0.50 13.84 10.71
N SER A 56 -0.03 13.57 9.49
CA SER A 56 0.70 14.53 8.68
C SER A 56 0.10 14.59 7.27
N ASN A 57 -0.20 15.81 6.82
CA ASN A 57 -0.71 16.08 5.47
C ASN A 57 -1.95 15.26 5.06
N GLY A 58 -2.85 14.97 6.01
CA GLY A 58 -4.07 14.21 5.74
C GLY A 58 -3.87 12.70 5.64
N VAL A 59 -2.67 12.20 5.95
CA VAL A 59 -2.34 10.78 6.07
C VAL A 59 -2.11 10.46 7.54
N GLN A 60 -2.83 9.48 8.06
CA GLN A 60 -2.56 8.90 9.37
C GLN A 60 -1.56 7.76 9.24
N LYS A 61 -0.38 7.97 9.83
CA LYS A 61 0.68 6.97 9.89
C LYS A 61 0.70 6.32 11.24
N ILE A 62 0.60 5.00 11.26
CA ILE A 62 0.60 4.17 12.46
C ILE A 62 1.88 3.36 12.46
N THR A 63 2.77 3.64 13.42
CA THR A 63 3.96 2.82 13.64
C THR A 63 3.61 1.72 14.63
N LEU A 64 3.95 0.47 14.30
CA LEU A 64 3.69 -0.71 15.10
C LEU A 64 5.01 -1.32 15.58
N LYS A 65 5.03 -1.73 16.84
CA LYS A 65 6.14 -2.44 17.44
C LYS A 65 5.65 -3.75 18.06
N GLY A 66 6.19 -4.85 17.56
CA GLY A 66 6.10 -6.16 18.18
C GLY A 66 7.25 -6.42 19.14
N THR A 67 7.24 -7.60 19.74
CA THR A 67 8.36 -8.14 20.51
C THR A 67 9.55 -8.44 19.59
N ASN A 68 9.27 -9.00 18.40
CA ASN A 68 10.27 -9.57 17.50
C ASN A 68 10.30 -8.88 16.12
N GLY A 69 9.62 -7.74 16.00
CA GLY A 69 9.41 -7.06 14.74
C GLY A 69 8.76 -5.70 14.87
N GLY A 70 8.46 -5.10 13.72
CA GLY A 70 7.80 -3.81 13.62
C GLY A 70 7.28 -3.55 12.22
N GLY A 71 6.47 -2.52 12.09
CA GLY A 71 5.86 -2.17 10.82
C GLY A 71 5.18 -0.81 10.85
N THR A 72 4.60 -0.45 9.72
CA THR A 72 3.88 0.80 9.51
C THR A 72 2.57 0.52 8.79
N ILE A 73 1.56 1.35 9.06
CA ILE A 73 0.32 1.42 8.30
C ILE A 73 0.05 2.89 8.00
N ASP A 74 -0.13 3.22 6.73
CA ASP A 74 -0.59 4.53 6.28
C ASP A 74 -2.07 4.42 5.91
N VAL A 75 -2.87 5.35 6.42
CA VAL A 75 -4.32 5.43 6.22
C VAL A 75 -4.71 6.82 5.74
N MET A 76 -5.35 6.89 4.57
CA MET A 76 -5.85 8.15 4.03
C MET A 76 -7.18 7.97 3.32
N CYS A 77 -7.91 9.07 3.20
CA CYS A 77 -9.13 9.15 2.41
C CYS A 77 -9.07 10.45 1.60
N VAL A 78 -9.24 10.35 0.30
CA VAL A 78 -9.12 11.46 -0.65
C VAL A 78 -10.47 11.70 -1.29
N ASP A 79 -10.99 12.92 -1.18
CA ASP A 79 -12.18 13.39 -1.89
C ASP A 79 -11.79 13.86 -3.28
N LEU A 80 -12.26 13.11 -4.29
CA LEU A 80 -12.05 13.34 -5.71
C LEU A 80 -13.18 14.15 -6.36
N SER A 81 -14.17 14.64 -5.60
CA SER A 81 -15.34 15.34 -6.17
C SER A 81 -15.00 16.63 -6.90
N GLN A 82 -13.85 17.24 -6.60
CA GLN A 82 -13.31 18.42 -7.27
C GLN A 82 -12.11 18.11 -8.18
N ALA A 83 -11.68 16.85 -8.24
CA ALA A 83 -10.57 16.43 -9.08
C ALA A 83 -10.99 16.46 -10.54
N GLN A 84 -10.10 16.96 -11.40
CA GLN A 84 -10.30 17.00 -12.86
C GLN A 84 -9.44 15.92 -13.50
N LEU A 85 -9.70 14.66 -13.12
CA LEU A 85 -9.00 13.50 -13.66
C LEU A 85 -9.72 13.01 -14.91
N ASP A 86 -8.99 12.89 -16.00
CA ASP A 86 -9.49 12.35 -17.28
C ASP A 86 -9.52 10.80 -17.31
N HIS A 87 -9.08 10.18 -16.21
CA HIS A 87 -8.97 8.73 -16.05
C HIS A 87 -10.26 8.14 -15.47
N ASP A 88 -10.60 6.93 -15.89
CA ASP A 88 -11.75 6.23 -15.31
C ASP A 88 -11.46 5.73 -13.88
N MET A 89 -12.52 5.30 -13.20
CA MET A 89 -12.42 4.83 -11.82
C MET A 89 -11.57 3.56 -11.68
N GLU A 90 -11.47 2.72 -12.72
CA GLU A 90 -10.66 1.49 -12.71
C GLU A 90 -9.20 1.89 -12.65
N TYR A 91 -8.83 2.75 -13.60
CA TYR A 91 -7.49 3.24 -13.76
C TYR A 91 -7.02 4.00 -12.53
N ILE A 92 -7.83 4.92 -11.99
CA ILE A 92 -7.48 5.66 -10.77
C ILE A 92 -7.23 4.70 -9.62
N LEU A 93 -8.16 3.76 -9.39
CA LEU A 93 -8.09 2.85 -8.26
C LEU A 93 -6.89 1.90 -8.35
N GLU A 94 -6.65 1.32 -9.52
CA GLU A 94 -5.58 0.35 -9.73
C GLU A 94 -4.21 1.00 -9.68
N ASN A 95 -3.98 2.10 -10.42
CA ASN A 95 -2.68 2.75 -10.46
C ASN A 95 -2.33 3.41 -9.12
N PHE A 96 -3.30 4.05 -8.46
CA PHE A 96 -3.05 4.63 -7.14
C PHE A 96 -2.83 3.55 -6.08
N GLY A 97 -3.56 2.44 -6.16
CA GLY A 97 -3.35 1.27 -5.31
C GLY A 97 -1.99 0.62 -5.52
N ASP A 98 -1.54 0.47 -6.77
CA ASP A 98 -0.21 -0.05 -7.12
C ASP A 98 0.90 0.91 -6.66
N TYR A 99 0.72 2.23 -6.81
CA TYR A 99 1.64 3.24 -6.30
C TYR A 99 1.86 3.11 -4.78
N TYR A 100 0.79 3.05 -3.98
CA TYR A 100 0.92 2.91 -2.52
C TYR A 100 1.50 1.57 -2.11
N PHE A 101 1.12 0.49 -2.79
CA PHE A 101 1.70 -0.82 -2.55
C PHE A 101 3.21 -0.83 -2.78
N GLY A 102 3.68 -0.22 -3.88
CA GLY A 102 5.10 -0.07 -4.18
C GLY A 102 5.84 0.74 -3.10
N GLN A 103 5.30 1.91 -2.71
CA GLN A 103 5.88 2.73 -1.66
C GLN A 103 5.96 2.00 -0.31
N THR A 104 4.91 1.27 0.05
CA THR A 104 4.85 0.54 1.33
C THR A 104 5.77 -0.67 1.34
N SER A 105 5.77 -1.49 0.29
CA SER A 105 6.62 -2.69 0.22
C SER A 105 8.12 -2.32 0.18
N ALA A 106 8.48 -1.21 -0.47
CA ALA A 106 9.86 -0.70 -0.50
C ALA A 106 10.43 -0.32 0.88
N GLN A 107 9.58 -0.11 1.89
CA GLN A 107 10.01 0.17 3.27
C GLN A 107 10.56 -1.08 4.00
N MET A 108 10.39 -2.27 3.43
CA MET A 108 10.84 -3.52 4.03
C MET A 108 12.34 -3.76 3.81
N SER A 109 13.17 -3.22 4.70
CA SER A 109 14.62 -3.39 4.64
C SER A 109 15.05 -4.87 4.69
N GLY A 110 15.92 -5.27 3.75
CA GLY A 110 16.46 -6.64 3.68
C GLY A 110 15.61 -7.65 2.91
N ILE A 111 14.44 -7.21 2.42
CA ILE A 111 13.55 -7.96 1.53
C ILE A 111 13.49 -7.22 0.20
N THR A 112 13.69 -7.94 -0.88
CA THR A 112 13.52 -7.45 -2.26
C THR A 112 12.17 -7.90 -2.82
N GLU A 113 11.75 -7.29 -3.92
CA GLU A 113 10.53 -7.72 -4.61
C GLU A 113 10.58 -9.21 -5.01
N ASP A 114 11.76 -9.69 -5.41
CA ASP A 114 12.02 -11.09 -5.78
C ASP A 114 11.87 -12.07 -4.60
N ASP A 115 11.99 -11.60 -3.35
CA ASP A 115 11.84 -12.45 -2.17
C ASP A 115 10.35 -12.76 -1.87
N PHE A 116 9.39 -12.05 -2.47
CA PHE A 116 7.97 -12.27 -2.20
C PHE A 116 7.46 -13.58 -2.82
N VAL A 117 6.97 -14.47 -1.95
CA VAL A 117 6.58 -15.86 -2.31
C VAL A 117 5.25 -15.90 -3.05
N SER A 118 4.40 -14.89 -2.85
CA SER A 118 3.10 -14.77 -3.52
C SER A 118 2.72 -13.30 -3.68
N ASN A 119 2.36 -12.91 -4.91
CA ASN A 119 1.71 -11.62 -5.21
C ASN A 119 0.26 -11.91 -5.59
N TYR A 120 -0.66 -11.67 -4.64
CA TYR A 120 -2.08 -11.87 -4.88
C TYR A 120 -2.76 -10.51 -5.08
N ARG A 121 -3.37 -10.33 -6.26
CA ARG A 121 -4.15 -9.15 -6.64
C ARG A 121 -5.62 -9.54 -6.76
N MET A 122 -6.50 -8.79 -6.10
CA MET A 122 -7.95 -8.96 -6.19
C MET A 122 -8.63 -7.63 -6.51
N THR A 123 -9.10 -7.49 -7.75
CA THR A 123 -9.94 -6.37 -8.20
C THR A 123 -11.41 -6.84 -8.23
N SER A 124 -12.23 -6.44 -7.25
CA SER A 124 -13.59 -7.01 -7.07
C SER A 124 -14.71 -6.27 -7.81
N SER A 125 -14.41 -5.77 -9.01
CA SER A 125 -15.25 -4.98 -9.92
C SER A 125 -15.28 -3.48 -9.62
N VAL A 126 -14.75 -2.73 -10.58
CA VAL A 126 -14.76 -1.27 -10.58
C VAL A 126 -16.17 -0.72 -10.76
N VAL A 127 -17.06 -1.49 -11.39
CA VAL A 127 -18.41 -1.03 -11.75
C VAL A 127 -19.47 -1.36 -10.68
N SER A 128 -19.18 -2.18 -9.67
CA SER A 128 -20.13 -2.45 -8.58
C SER A 128 -19.60 -2.36 -7.15
N LYS A 129 -18.27 -2.36 -6.93
CA LYS A 129 -17.70 -2.34 -5.56
C LYS A 129 -16.44 -1.48 -5.37
N GLY A 130 -15.78 -1.03 -6.45
CA GLY A 130 -14.68 -0.06 -6.38
C GLY A 130 -13.53 -0.48 -5.45
N LYS A 131 -13.14 -1.77 -5.42
CA LYS A 131 -12.07 -2.25 -4.51
C LYS A 131 -10.86 -2.80 -5.23
N TYR A 132 -9.70 -2.41 -4.73
CA TYR A 132 -8.38 -2.94 -5.04
C TYR A 132 -7.79 -3.52 -3.75
N GLN A 133 -7.23 -4.72 -3.86
CA GLN A 133 -6.43 -5.34 -2.81
C GLN A 133 -5.21 -5.99 -3.44
N ARG A 134 -4.04 -5.70 -2.89
CA ARG A 134 -2.79 -6.37 -3.23
C ARG A 134 -2.02 -6.67 -1.96
N TYR A 135 -1.58 -7.91 -1.80
CA TYR A 135 -0.73 -8.29 -0.70
C TYR A 135 0.37 -9.25 -1.14
N VAL A 136 1.43 -9.27 -0.33
CA VAL A 136 2.56 -10.17 -0.46
C VAL A 136 2.97 -10.73 0.89
N SER A 137 3.53 -11.93 0.87
CA SER A 137 4.15 -12.54 2.04
C SER A 137 5.48 -13.17 1.68
N VAL A 138 6.40 -13.16 2.64
CA VAL A 138 7.71 -13.77 2.49
C VAL A 138 8.11 -14.45 3.78
N GLN A 139 8.75 -15.62 3.63
CA GLN A 139 9.51 -16.27 4.67
C GLN A 139 10.93 -16.48 4.17
N LYS A 140 11.89 -15.79 4.78
CA LYS A 140 13.32 -15.89 4.45
C LYS A 140 14.04 -16.56 5.59
N SER A 141 14.91 -17.53 5.28
CA SER A 141 15.77 -18.16 6.27
C SER A 141 17.13 -18.50 5.68
N ASP A 142 18.18 -18.28 6.47
CA ASP A 142 19.56 -18.70 6.18
C ASP A 142 19.93 -20.00 6.94
N GLY A 143 18.96 -20.66 7.56
CA GLY A 143 19.15 -21.83 8.42
C GLY A 143 19.50 -21.50 9.88
N MET A 144 19.81 -20.25 10.22
CA MET A 144 20.07 -19.79 11.59
C MET A 144 19.00 -18.80 12.09
N ALA A 145 18.56 -17.89 11.22
CA ALA A 145 17.49 -16.94 11.47
C ALA A 145 16.34 -17.18 10.48
N THR A 146 15.14 -16.83 10.90
CA THR A 146 13.97 -16.75 10.01
C THR A 146 13.35 -15.38 10.14
N GLN A 147 12.93 -14.81 9.01
CA GLN A 147 12.26 -13.54 8.93
C GLN A 147 10.96 -13.71 8.14
N PHE A 148 9.90 -13.13 8.66
CA PHE A 148 8.54 -13.16 8.14
C PHE A 148 8.14 -11.73 7.77
N GLY A 149 7.98 -11.51 6.47
CA GLY A 149 7.52 -10.24 5.92
C GLY A 149 6.08 -10.32 5.42
N TYR A 150 5.35 -9.23 5.58
CA TYR A 150 4.03 -9.07 4.99
C TYR A 150 3.81 -7.60 4.62
N ALA A 151 3.33 -7.36 3.39
CA ALA A 151 2.87 -6.05 2.97
C ALA A 151 1.51 -6.19 2.28
N GLU A 152 0.64 -5.22 2.50
CA GLU A 152 -0.72 -5.25 1.99
C GLU A 152 -1.28 -3.85 1.82
N THR A 153 -1.96 -3.64 0.69
CA THR A 153 -2.65 -2.41 0.34
C THR A 153 -4.08 -2.74 -0.03
N TYR A 154 -5.01 -2.00 0.58
CA TYR A 154 -6.42 -1.95 0.21
C TYR A 154 -6.74 -0.53 -0.23
N ALA A 155 -7.38 -0.39 -1.39
CA ALA A 155 -7.96 0.86 -1.84
C ALA A 155 -9.44 0.64 -2.17
N VAL A 156 -10.29 1.57 -1.72
CA VAL A 156 -11.73 1.56 -1.97
C VAL A 156 -12.15 2.92 -2.47
N LEU A 157 -12.74 2.96 -3.65
CA LEU A 157 -13.35 4.14 -4.23
C LEU A 157 -14.87 4.03 -4.11
N ASN A 158 -15.47 4.95 -3.35
CA ASN A 158 -16.92 5.02 -3.15
C ASN A 158 -17.39 6.47 -3.07
N GLU A 159 -18.44 6.86 -3.80
CA GLU A 159 -18.98 8.22 -3.83
C GLU A 159 -17.90 9.32 -3.99
N ASN A 160 -16.97 9.13 -4.93
CA ASN A 160 -15.79 9.99 -5.17
C ASN A 160 -14.77 10.04 -4.01
N LYS A 161 -14.89 9.20 -2.99
CA LYS A 161 -13.90 9.08 -1.92
C LYS A 161 -13.02 7.86 -2.12
N LEU A 162 -11.74 8.10 -2.36
CA LEU A 162 -10.71 7.07 -2.44
C LEU A 162 -10.07 6.87 -1.06
N THR A 163 -10.41 5.79 -0.38
CA THR A 163 -9.81 5.41 0.90
C THR A 163 -8.72 4.38 0.65
N VAL A 164 -7.51 4.63 1.15
CA VAL A 164 -6.36 3.73 1.05
C VAL A 164 -5.86 3.37 2.43
N VAL A 165 -5.64 2.08 2.66
CA VAL A 165 -4.92 1.54 3.82
C VAL A 165 -3.78 0.70 3.27
N SER A 166 -2.54 1.10 3.56
CA SER A 166 -1.35 0.39 3.09
C SER A 166 -0.40 0.16 4.23
N GLY A 167 -0.01 -1.09 4.48
CA GLY A 167 0.88 -1.42 5.59
C GLY A 167 1.90 -2.50 5.27
N ALA A 168 3.04 -2.43 5.94
CA ALA A 168 4.12 -3.41 5.87
C ALA A 168 4.61 -3.76 7.28
N PHE A 169 4.96 -5.02 7.49
CA PHE A 169 5.43 -5.52 8.77
C PHE A 169 6.49 -6.60 8.58
N LEU A 170 7.50 -6.57 9.44
CA LEU A 170 8.63 -7.47 9.41
C LEU A 170 8.95 -7.98 10.81
N SER A 171 9.02 -9.30 10.99
CA SER A 171 9.31 -9.92 12.29
C SER A 171 10.07 -11.22 12.14
N SER A 172 10.76 -11.64 13.20
CA SER A 172 11.28 -13.01 13.32
C SER A 172 10.28 -13.99 13.94
N ASP A 173 9.08 -13.51 14.30
CA ASP A 173 7.98 -14.32 14.83
C ASP A 173 6.82 -14.40 13.82
N MET A 174 6.50 -15.64 13.41
CA MET A 174 5.38 -15.91 12.52
C MET A 174 4.05 -15.46 13.12
N MET A 175 3.88 -15.55 14.44
CA MET A 175 2.64 -15.17 15.11
C MET A 175 2.40 -13.66 15.02
N GLU A 176 3.45 -12.84 15.12
CA GLU A 176 3.31 -11.39 14.94
C GLU A 176 2.91 -11.05 13.51
N ARG A 177 3.52 -11.70 12.51
CA ARG A 177 3.10 -11.55 11.11
C ARG A 177 1.64 -11.94 10.90
N GLN A 178 1.15 -13.00 11.55
CA GLN A 178 -0.27 -13.39 11.53
C GLN A 178 -1.16 -12.32 12.18
N SER A 179 -0.78 -11.81 13.35
CA SER A 179 -1.50 -10.72 14.04
C SER A 179 -1.57 -9.45 13.19
N PHE A 180 -0.51 -9.11 12.46
CA PHE A 180 -0.50 -7.96 11.54
C PHE A 180 -1.45 -8.17 10.35
N SER A 181 -1.42 -9.34 9.70
CA SER A 181 -2.37 -9.67 8.63
C SER A 181 -3.83 -9.61 9.12
N GLY A 182 -4.10 -10.05 10.35
CA GLY A 182 -5.41 -9.89 10.99
C GLY A 182 -5.78 -8.44 11.29
N LEU A 183 -4.81 -7.59 11.64
CA LEU A 183 -5.02 -6.14 11.77
C LEU A 183 -5.38 -5.50 10.42
N MET A 184 -4.68 -5.83 9.35
CA MET A 184 -4.98 -5.36 7.99
C MET A 184 -6.38 -5.79 7.54
N SER A 185 -6.82 -7.00 7.90
CA SER A 185 -8.19 -7.48 7.63
C SER A 185 -9.25 -6.62 8.35
N ARG A 186 -9.02 -6.22 9.61
CA ARG A 186 -9.92 -5.29 10.33
C ARG A 186 -10.01 -3.93 9.67
N PHE A 187 -8.90 -3.42 9.14
CA PHE A 187 -8.92 -2.19 8.34
C PHE A 187 -9.78 -2.36 7.09
N ALA A 188 -9.60 -3.45 6.34
CA ALA A 188 -10.39 -3.73 5.15
C ALA A 188 -11.90 -3.85 5.43
N GLU A 189 -12.28 -4.41 6.57
CA GLU A 189 -13.68 -4.48 7.04
C GLU A 189 -14.23 -3.11 7.46
N SER A 190 -13.37 -2.22 7.97
CA SER A 190 -13.75 -0.87 8.44
C SER A 190 -13.95 0.12 7.29
N VAL A 191 -13.32 -0.10 6.14
CA VAL A 191 -13.52 0.70 4.92
C VAL A 191 -14.83 0.23 4.25
N LYS A 192 -15.93 0.91 4.58
CA LYS A 192 -17.26 0.59 4.01
C LYS A 192 -17.33 0.89 2.51
N TYR A 193 -17.98 -0.02 1.79
CA TYR A 193 -18.45 0.15 0.42
C TYR A 193 -19.90 0.65 0.41
#